data_AF-A0A969UDD6-F1
#
_entry.id   AF-A0A969UDD6-F1
#
_cell.length_a   1.000
_cell.length_b   1.000
_cell.length_c   1.000
_cell.angle_alpha   90.00
_cell.angle_beta   90.00
_cell.angle_gamma   90.00
#
_symmetry.space_group_name_H-M   'P 1'
#
loop_
_entity.id
_entity.type
_entity.pdbx_description
1 polymer ?
#
loop_
_entity_poly.entity_id
_entity_poly.type
_entity_poly.pdbx_seq_one_letter_code
_entity_poly.pdbx_strand_id
1 'polypeptide(L)'
;MRVAYWRDGDCQQRAAASASKAARLSQDKITEIRALIVESRASIALQDFSRGEMLLTQAELALKTQNAPTLQAEVSLAYSSMSFTLGKFEVSKTYAEQGLQNFPDNLDEGLRARLLRNLARAQSKLR
;
A
#
# COMPACT_ATOMS: atom_id res chain seq x y z
N MET A 1 -17.77 -30.89 10.55
CA MET A 1 -16.55 -30.26 11.09
C MET A 1 -16.02 -29.28 10.04
N ARG A 2 -16.36 -27.98 10.14
CA ARG A 2 -15.84 -26.95 9.21
C ARG A 2 -14.49 -26.49 9.77
N VAL A 3 -13.44 -26.67 9.00
CA VAL A 3 -12.13 -26.09 9.30
C VAL A 3 -12.24 -24.59 9.02
N ALA A 4 -12.39 -23.79 10.06
CA ALA A 4 -12.30 -22.34 9.96
C ALA A 4 -10.83 -22.01 9.63
N TYR A 5 -10.58 -21.56 8.40
CA TYR A 5 -9.27 -21.09 7.97
C TYR A 5 -9.08 -19.67 8.53
N TRP A 6 -8.67 -19.59 9.82
CA TRP A 6 -8.32 -18.33 10.50
C TRP A 6 -7.04 -17.76 9.88
N ARG A 7 -7.17 -17.09 8.74
CA ARG A 7 -6.25 -16.02 8.34
C ARG A 7 -6.88 -14.72 8.85
N ASP A 8 -6.86 -14.55 10.16
CA ASP A 8 -7.66 -13.50 10.81
C ASP A 8 -7.17 -12.13 10.40
N GLY A 9 -8.07 -11.38 9.75
CA GLY A 9 -7.89 -9.96 9.51
C GLY A 9 -7.42 -9.22 10.75
N ASP A 10 -8.00 -9.57 11.90
CA ASP A 10 -7.67 -9.02 13.22
C ASP A 10 -6.24 -9.34 13.69
N CYS A 11 -5.69 -10.49 13.31
CA CYS A 11 -4.29 -10.83 13.63
C CYS A 11 -3.32 -9.99 12.79
N GLN A 12 -3.58 -9.89 11.48
CA GLN A 12 -2.77 -9.09 10.58
C GLN A 12 -2.81 -7.59 10.93
N GLN A 13 -3.98 -7.08 11.30
CA GLN A 13 -4.14 -5.69 11.73
C GLN A 13 -3.40 -5.40 13.05
N ARG A 14 -3.55 -6.26 14.06
CA ARG A 14 -2.84 -6.10 15.35
C ARG A 14 -1.33 -6.20 15.18
N ALA A 15 -0.85 -7.11 14.33
CA ALA A 15 0.56 -7.23 14.00
C ALA A 15 1.08 -5.96 13.32
N ALA A 16 0.34 -5.41 12.34
CA ALA A 16 0.71 -4.18 11.67
C ALA A 16 0.75 -2.98 12.63
N ALA A 17 -0.28 -2.80 13.47
CA ALA A 17 -0.31 -1.73 14.47
C ALA A 17 0.84 -1.83 15.48
N SER A 18 1.19 -3.06 15.89
CA SER A 18 2.33 -3.31 16.79
C SER A 18 3.66 -2.98 16.11
N ALA A 19 3.83 -3.37 14.84
CA ALA A 19 5.00 -3.03 14.03
C ALA A 19 5.15 -1.52 13.86
N SER A 20 4.06 -0.80 13.58
CA SER A 20 4.05 0.67 13.51
C SER A 20 4.47 1.32 14.83
N LYS A 21 4.00 0.79 15.97
CA LYS A 21 4.43 1.28 17.28
C LYS A 21 5.93 1.06 17.51
N ALA A 22 6.43 -0.12 17.20
CA ALA A 22 7.85 -0.44 17.32
C ALA A 22 8.72 0.42 16.39
N ALA A 23 8.27 0.63 15.15
CA ALA A 23 8.95 1.46 14.17
C ALA A 23 9.11 2.91 14.65
N ARG A 24 8.04 3.50 15.20
CA ARG A 24 8.11 4.85 15.81
C ARG A 24 9.13 4.94 16.95
N LEU A 25 9.26 3.87 17.75
CA LEU A 25 10.23 3.82 18.83
C LEU A 25 11.68 3.62 18.33
N SER A 26 11.87 3.07 17.14
CA SER A 26 13.20 2.84 16.55
C SER A 26 13.90 4.11 16.04
N GLN A 27 13.16 5.22 15.91
CA GLN A 27 13.63 6.49 15.33
C GLN A 27 14.17 6.39 13.87
N ASP A 28 14.00 5.25 13.20
CA ASP A 28 14.29 5.09 11.78
C ASP A 28 13.06 5.45 10.92
N LYS A 29 13.18 6.57 10.20
CA LYS A 29 12.13 7.10 9.33
C LYS A 29 11.74 6.13 8.21
N ILE A 30 12.69 5.37 7.65
CA ILE A 30 12.39 4.42 6.57
C ILE A 30 11.52 3.27 7.10
N THR A 31 11.86 2.76 8.28
CA THR A 31 11.08 1.72 8.94
C THR A 31 9.70 2.22 9.37
N GLU A 32 9.60 3.46 9.86
CA GLU A 32 8.32 4.10 10.19
C GLU A 32 7.41 4.21 8.96
N ILE A 33 7.93 4.73 7.84
CA ILE A 33 7.16 4.86 6.59
C ILE A 33 6.68 3.50 6.11
N ARG A 34 7.55 2.48 6.12
CA ARG A 34 7.18 1.12 5.72
C ARG A 34 6.07 0.57 6.60
N ALA A 35 6.11 0.83 7.90
CA ALA A 35 5.07 0.39 8.82
C ALA A 35 3.71 1.05 8.53
N LEU A 36 3.70 2.36 8.25
CA LEU A 36 2.49 3.08 7.82
C LEU A 36 1.86 2.46 6.56
N ILE A 37 2.68 2.12 5.57
CA ILE A 37 2.22 1.48 4.32
C ILE A 37 1.62 0.10 4.58
N VAL A 38 2.28 -0.73 5.41
CA VAL A 38 1.79 -2.07 5.75
C VAL A 38 0.48 -2.00 6.52
N GLU A 39 0.38 -1.11 7.51
CA GLU A 39 -0.84 -0.92 8.30
C GLU A 39 -1.99 -0.36 7.46
N SER A 40 -1.70 0.55 6.52
CA SER A 40 -2.68 1.02 5.56
C SER A 40 -3.26 -0.13 4.75
N ARG A 41 -2.39 -0.97 4.17
CA ARG A 41 -2.83 -2.12 3.35
C ARG A 41 -3.65 -3.12 4.15
N ALA A 42 -3.31 -3.34 5.43
CA ALA A 42 -4.12 -4.16 6.32
C ALA A 42 -5.51 -3.54 6.54
N SER A 43 -5.57 -2.23 6.77
CA SER A 43 -6.84 -1.50 6.96
C SER A 43 -7.72 -1.56 5.70
N ILE A 44 -7.12 -1.33 4.51
CA ILE A 44 -7.80 -1.44 3.21
C ILE A 44 -8.34 -2.85 2.98
N ALA A 45 -7.58 -3.89 3.34
CA ALA A 45 -8.02 -5.28 3.22
C ALA A 45 -9.24 -5.60 4.10
N LEU A 46 -9.41 -4.87 5.22
CA LEU A 46 -10.57 -4.94 6.09
C LEU A 46 -11.67 -3.94 5.73
N GLN A 47 -11.55 -3.27 4.58
CA GLN A 47 -12.47 -2.23 4.12
C GLN A 47 -12.56 -0.99 5.04
N ASP A 48 -11.61 -0.82 5.96
CA ASP A 48 -11.41 0.43 6.69
C ASP A 48 -10.61 1.42 5.83
N PHE A 49 -11.28 1.93 4.79
CA PHE A 49 -10.66 2.80 3.79
C PHE A 49 -10.26 4.16 4.37
N SER A 50 -11.03 4.69 5.33
CA SER A 50 -10.72 5.96 5.98
C SER A 50 -9.39 5.88 6.75
N ARG A 51 -9.18 4.81 7.53
CA ARG A 51 -7.89 4.58 8.20
C ARG A 51 -6.78 4.30 7.18
N GLY A 52 -7.07 3.49 6.17
CA GLY A 52 -6.15 3.16 5.10
C GLY A 52 -5.59 4.40 4.40
N GLU A 53 -6.47 5.30 3.96
CA GLU A 53 -6.13 6.56 3.29
C GLU A 53 -5.33 7.49 4.22
N MET A 54 -5.79 7.68 5.45
CA MET A 54 -5.09 8.50 6.45
C MET A 54 -3.64 8.04 6.65
N LEU A 55 -3.40 6.74 6.76
CA LEU A 55 -2.07 6.17 6.93
C LEU A 55 -1.19 6.36 5.68
N LEU A 56 -1.76 6.25 4.46
CA LEU A 56 -1.02 6.54 3.23
C LEU A 56 -0.64 8.01 3.12
N THR A 57 -1.54 8.91 3.48
CA THR A 57 -1.26 10.35 3.49
C THR A 57 -0.10 10.68 4.45
N GLN A 58 -0.05 10.04 5.62
CA GLN A 58 1.08 10.16 6.55
C GLN A 58 2.39 9.63 5.94
N ALA A 59 2.33 8.47 5.28
CA ALA A 59 3.50 7.90 4.61
C ALA A 59 4.02 8.83 3.49
N GLU A 60 3.13 9.38 2.67
CA GLU A 60 3.48 10.36 1.62
C GLU A 60 4.12 11.61 2.19
N LEU A 61 3.55 12.15 3.27
CA LEU A 61 4.09 13.34 3.92
C LEU A 61 5.51 13.09 4.43
N ALA A 62 5.74 11.95 5.08
CA ALA A 62 7.07 11.57 5.55
C ALA A 62 8.07 11.37 4.40
N LEU A 63 7.62 10.79 3.28
CA LEU A 63 8.42 10.57 2.08
C LEU A 63 8.89 11.86 1.38
N LYS A 64 8.22 13.01 1.57
CA LYS A 64 8.66 14.28 0.97
C LYS A 64 10.09 14.69 1.36
N THR A 65 10.59 14.18 2.49
CA THR A 65 11.93 14.48 3.00
C THR A 65 12.91 13.32 2.84
N GLN A 66 12.51 12.22 2.20
CA GLN A 66 13.28 10.98 2.09
C GLN A 66 13.44 10.57 0.63
N ASN A 67 14.67 10.23 0.23
CA ASN A 67 14.90 9.61 -1.08
C ASN A 67 14.67 8.10 -0.99
N ALA A 68 13.41 7.68 -1.15
CA ALA A 68 13.01 6.27 -1.02
C ALA A 68 12.04 5.87 -2.15
N PRO A 69 12.52 5.73 -3.40
CA PRO A 69 11.67 5.45 -4.56
C PRO A 69 10.89 4.14 -4.44
N THR A 70 11.47 3.12 -3.79
CA THR A 70 10.76 1.87 -3.46
C THR A 70 9.48 2.13 -2.67
N LEU A 71 9.58 2.93 -1.61
CA LEU A 71 8.45 3.19 -0.72
C LEU A 71 7.42 4.10 -1.39
N GLN A 72 7.86 5.03 -2.25
CA GLN A 72 6.95 5.81 -3.10
C GLN A 72 6.14 4.89 -4.03
N ALA A 73 6.77 3.93 -4.69
CA ALA A 73 6.08 2.95 -5.53
C ALA A 73 5.13 2.04 -4.72
N GLU A 74 5.47 1.68 -3.49
CA GLU A 74 4.57 0.93 -2.59
C GLU A 74 3.34 1.73 -2.17
N VAL A 75 3.48 3.03 -1.91
CA VAL A 75 2.36 3.95 -1.66
C VAL A 75 1.44 4.02 -2.87
N SER A 76 2.01 4.26 -4.06
CA SER A 76 1.26 4.28 -5.32
C SER A 76 0.49 2.96 -5.54
N LEU A 77 1.11 1.82 -5.25
CA LEU A 77 0.45 0.53 -5.33
C LEU A 77 -0.73 0.39 -4.35
N ALA A 78 -0.59 0.91 -3.13
CA ALA A 78 -1.65 0.87 -2.12
C ALA A 78 -2.84 1.75 -2.54
N TYR A 79 -2.61 2.99 -2.96
CA TYR A 79 -3.66 3.86 -3.48
C TYR A 79 -4.34 3.29 -4.73
N SER A 80 -3.57 2.70 -5.63
CA SER A 80 -4.11 2.04 -6.81
C SER A 80 -5.08 0.92 -6.42
N SER A 81 -4.70 0.09 -5.44
CA SER A 81 -5.51 -1.03 -4.94
C SER A 81 -6.78 -0.56 -4.23
N MET A 82 -6.66 0.46 -3.38
CA MET A 82 -7.79 1.07 -2.66
C MET A 82 -8.78 1.69 -3.66
N SER A 83 -8.28 2.51 -4.59
CA SER A 83 -9.10 3.19 -5.60
C SER A 83 -9.85 2.19 -6.49
N PHE A 84 -9.20 1.08 -6.85
CA PHE A 84 -9.88 0.01 -7.61
C PHE A 84 -11.06 -0.57 -6.81
N THR A 85 -10.83 -0.85 -5.53
CA THR A 85 -11.85 -1.43 -4.64
C THR A 85 -13.04 -0.50 -4.46
N LEU A 86 -12.79 0.82 -4.45
CA LEU A 86 -13.82 1.87 -4.38
C LEU A 86 -14.52 2.16 -5.73
N GLY A 87 -14.21 1.42 -6.81
CA GLY A 87 -14.76 1.68 -8.14
C GLY A 87 -14.20 2.91 -8.86
N LYS A 88 -13.17 3.55 -8.30
CA LYS A 88 -12.49 4.72 -8.88
C LYS A 88 -11.40 4.24 -9.86
N PHE A 89 -11.81 3.66 -10.99
CA PHE A 89 -10.90 2.96 -11.90
C PHE A 89 -9.87 3.88 -12.58
N GLU A 90 -10.24 5.09 -12.98
CA GLU A 90 -9.26 6.06 -13.51
C GLU A 90 -8.20 6.42 -12.47
N VAL A 91 -8.62 6.71 -11.24
CA VAL A 91 -7.69 7.02 -10.13
C VAL A 91 -6.77 5.82 -9.84
N SER A 92 -7.33 4.61 -9.88
CA SER A 92 -6.55 3.37 -9.73
C SER A 92 -5.46 3.22 -10.79
N LYS A 93 -5.80 3.50 -12.05
CA LYS A 93 -4.87 3.51 -13.18
C LYS A 93 -3.77 4.55 -12.98
N THR A 94 -4.13 5.80 -12.67
CA THR A 94 -3.16 6.90 -12.45
C THR A 94 -2.12 6.53 -11.41
N TYR A 95 -2.54 5.99 -10.26
CA TYR A 95 -1.58 5.58 -9.24
C TYR A 95 -0.71 4.39 -9.67
N ALA A 96 -1.25 3.43 -10.43
CA ALA A 96 -0.42 2.34 -10.96
C ALA A 96 0.63 2.85 -11.95
N GLU A 97 0.28 3.80 -12.81
CA GLU A 97 1.21 4.45 -13.75
C GLU A 97 2.30 5.24 -13.02
N GLN A 98 1.92 6.04 -12.02
CA GLN A 98 2.88 6.78 -11.18
C GLN A 98 3.89 5.85 -10.50
N GLY A 99 3.42 4.73 -9.93
CA GLY A 99 4.29 3.75 -9.30
C GLY A 99 5.27 3.09 -10.28
N LEU A 100 4.89 2.95 -11.56
CA LEU A 100 5.74 2.39 -12.61
C LEU A 100 6.72 3.42 -13.19
N GLN A 101 6.30 4.69 -13.32
CA GLN A 101 7.15 5.77 -13.83
C GLN A 101 8.33 6.05 -12.91
N ASN A 102 8.11 5.95 -11.59
CA ASN A 102 9.12 6.20 -10.57
C ASN A 102 9.86 4.92 -10.13
N PHE A 103 9.86 3.88 -10.97
CA PHE A 103 10.40 2.56 -10.64
C PHE A 103 11.84 2.40 -11.15
N PRO A 104 12.88 2.62 -10.31
CA PRO A 104 14.27 2.40 -10.73
C PRO A 104 14.55 0.94 -11.15
N ASP A 105 15.47 0.78 -12.10
CA ASP A 105 15.78 -0.49 -12.79
C ASP A 105 16.29 -1.61 -11.86
N ASN A 106 16.67 -1.29 -10.62
CA ASN A 106 17.21 -2.22 -9.63
C ASN A 106 16.21 -2.61 -8.52
N LEU A 107 14.92 -2.30 -8.69
CA LEU A 107 13.88 -2.59 -7.71
C LEU A 107 13.33 -4.02 -7.79
N ASP A 108 12.65 -4.42 -6.71
CA ASP A 108 11.93 -5.70 -6.58
C ASP A 108 10.91 -5.90 -7.72
N GLU A 109 11.22 -6.81 -8.64
CA GLU A 109 10.33 -7.23 -9.73
C GLU A 109 8.93 -7.67 -9.25
N GLY A 110 8.82 -8.16 -8.01
CA GLY A 110 7.55 -8.46 -7.38
C GLY A 110 6.64 -7.24 -7.23
N LEU A 111 7.20 -6.08 -6.88
CA LEU A 111 6.47 -4.82 -6.78
C LEU A 111 6.01 -4.34 -8.16
N ARG A 112 6.90 -4.41 -9.16
CA ARG A 112 6.59 -4.06 -10.55
C ARG A 112 5.44 -4.88 -11.10
N ALA A 113 5.48 -6.21 -10.91
CA ALA A 113 4.43 -7.11 -11.35
C ALA A 113 3.08 -6.82 -10.66
N ARG A 114 3.08 -6.34 -9.42
CA ARG A 114 1.84 -5.92 -8.72
C ARG A 114 1.26 -4.63 -9.30
N LEU A 115 2.11 -3.64 -9.59
CA LEU A 115 1.69 -2.40 -10.25
C LEU A 115 1.13 -2.65 -11.65
N LEU A 116 1.82 -3.44 -12.47
CA LEU A 116 1.35 -3.84 -13.80
C LEU A 116 0.01 -4.58 -13.74
N ARG A 117 -0.17 -5.48 -12.77
CA ARG A 117 -1.46 -6.16 -12.55
C ARG A 117 -2.58 -5.18 -12.22
N ASN A 118 -2.33 -4.22 -11.33
CA ASN A 118 -3.34 -3.21 -11.01
C ASN A 118 -3.67 -2.33 -12.22
N LEU A 119 -2.66 -1.89 -12.97
CA LEU A 119 -2.83 -1.12 -14.20
C LEU A 119 -3.74 -1.85 -15.20
N ALA A 120 -3.40 -3.11 -15.50
CA ALA A 120 -4.18 -3.93 -16.44
C ALA A 120 -5.64 -4.11 -15.96
N ARG A 121 -5.85 -4.35 -14.67
CA ARG A 121 -7.18 -4.46 -14.07
C ARG A 121 -7.97 -3.16 -14.21
N ALA A 122 -7.38 -2.02 -13.86
CA ALA A 122 -8.04 -0.72 -13.98
C ALA A 122 -8.42 -0.41 -15.44
N GLN A 123 -7.48 -0.60 -16.37
CA GLN A 123 -7.73 -0.43 -17.80
C GLN A 123 -8.86 -1.32 -18.32
N SER A 124 -8.98 -2.56 -17.84
CA SER A 124 -10.07 -3.46 -18.25
C SER A 124 -11.47 -2.98 -17.85
N LYS A 125 -11.57 -2.12 -16.82
CA LYS A 125 -12.85 -1.57 -16.33
C LYS A 125 -13.24 -0.25 -16.99
N LEU A 126 -12.33 0.36 -17.74
CA LEU A 126 -12.50 1.65 -18.44
C LEU A 126 -12.82 1.47 -19.92
N ARG A 127 -12.90 0.22 -20.39
CA ARG A 127 -13.26 -0.13 -21.77
C ARG A 127 -14.76 -0.26 -21.93
#